data_AF-A0A7U3VQ48-F1
#
_entry.id   AF-A0A7U3VQ48-F1
#
_cell.length_a   1.000
_cell.length_b   1.000
_cell.length_c   1.000
_cell.angle_alpha   90.00
_cell.angle_beta   90.00
_cell.angle_gamma   90.00
#
_symmetry.space_group_name_H-M   'P 1'
#
loop_
_entity.id
_entity.type
_entity.pdbx_description
1 polymer ?
#
loop_
_entity_poly.entity_id
_entity_poly.type
_entity_poly.pdbx_seq_one_letter_code
_entity_poly.pdbx_strand_id
1 'polypeptide(L)' 'MDYISAIVPPLVMAVLFTALIVTIVRNQGGANKAKEDAAVDAALAAADASRTATPEER' A
#
# COMPACT_ATOMS: atom_id res chain seq x y z
N MET A 1 28.63 -33.00 2.55
CA MET A 1 27.32 -32.34 2.78
C MET A 1 26.76 -31.97 1.44
N ASP A 2 25.51 -32.30 1.15
CA ASP A 2 24.87 -31.91 -0.11
C ASP A 2 24.51 -30.42 -0.03
N TYR A 3 25.44 -29.56 -0.45
CA TYR A 3 25.31 -28.10 -0.41
C TYR A 3 24.15 -27.58 -1.27
N ILE A 4 23.73 -28.33 -2.28
CA ILE A 4 22.59 -27.99 -3.12
C ILE A 4 21.30 -28.16 -2.32
N SER A 5 21.16 -29.28 -1.62
CA SER A 5 19.99 -29.50 -0.75
C SER A 5 19.88 -28.47 0.39
N ALA A 6 21.00 -27.86 0.82
CA ALA A 6 21.00 -26.84 1.85
C ALA A 6 20.54 -25.46 1.34
N ILE A 7 20.80 -25.13 0.07
CA ILE A 7 20.43 -23.84 -0.52
C ILE A 7 19.07 -23.83 -1.20
N VAL A 8 18.59 -25.00 -1.66
CA VAL A 8 17.30 -25.12 -2.33
C VAL A 8 16.12 -24.67 -1.46
N PRO A 9 15.98 -25.09 -0.18
CA PRO A 9 14.88 -24.65 0.68
C PRO A 9 14.80 -23.13 0.87
N PRO A 10 15.87 -22.40 1.26
CA PRO A 10 15.79 -20.94 1.39
C PRO A 10 15.56 -20.24 0.06
N LEU A 11 16.08 -20.77 -1.06
CA LEU A 11 15.89 -20.17 -2.38
C LEU A 11 14.44 -20.28 -2.86
N VAL A 12 13.80 -21.44 -2.67
CA VAL A 12 12.36 -21.62 -2.96
C VAL A 12 11.52 -20.67 -2.13
N MET A 13 11.81 -20.54 -0.83
CA MET A 13 11.10 -19.62 0.04
C MET A 13 11.24 -18.16 -0.42
N ALA A 14 12.45 -17.75 -0.81
CA ALA A 14 12.69 -16.40 -1.32
C ALA A 14 11.87 -16.12 -2.59
N VAL A 15 11.91 -17.02 -3.57
CA VAL A 15 11.18 -16.85 -4.84
C VAL A 15 9.66 -16.79 -4.61
N LEU A 16 9.10 -17.70 -3.80
CA LEU A 16 7.67 -17.71 -3.50
C LEU A 16 7.24 -16.45 -2.74
N PHE A 17 8.03 -16.02 -1.76
CA PHE A 17 7.73 -14.83 -0.98
C PHE A 17 7.80 -13.55 -1.84
N THR A 18 8.81 -13.44 -2.72
CA THR A 18 8.90 -12.32 -3.67
C THR A 18 7.70 -12.30 -4.62
N ALA A 19 7.30 -13.45 -5.17
CA ALA A 19 6.12 -13.54 -6.05
C ALA A 19 4.82 -13.13 -5.35
N LEU A 20 4.67 -13.49 -4.07
CA LEU A 20 3.54 -13.08 -3.25
C LEU A 20 3.51 -11.55 -3.07
N ILE A 21 4.63 -10.92 -2.71
CA ILE A 21 4.73 -9.46 -2.58
C ILE A 21 4.36 -8.77 -3.88
N VAL A 22 4.92 -9.20 -5.02
CA VAL A 22 4.63 -8.59 -6.33
C VAL A 22 3.15 -8.71 -6.67
N THR A 23 2.54 -9.87 -6.41
CA THR A 23 1.10 -10.09 -6.62
C THR A 23 0.26 -9.14 -5.77
N ILE A 24 0.61 -9.01 -4.49
CA ILE A 24 -0.07 -8.13 -3.53
C ILE A 24 0.05 -6.67 -3.99
N VAL A 25 1.24 -6.19 -4.33
CA VAL A 25 1.46 -4.82 -4.83
C VAL A 25 0.67 -4.58 -6.11
N ARG A 26 0.65 -5.53 -7.03
CA ARG A 26 -0.06 -5.38 -8.31
C ARG A 26 -1.58 -5.39 -8.15
N ASN A 27 -2.10 -6.16 -7.19
CA ASN A 27 -3.54 -6.24 -6.91
C ASN A 27 -4.06 -5.10 -6.00
N GLN A 28 -3.21 -4.52 -5.15
CA GLN A 28 -3.60 -3.41 -4.26
C GLN A 28 -3.24 -2.03 -4.84
N GLY A 29 -2.09 -1.90 -5.50
CA GLY A 29 -1.42 -0.62 -5.74
C GLY A 29 -1.84 0.19 -6.97
N GLY A 30 -2.78 -0.30 -7.78
CA GLY A 30 -3.25 0.41 -8.98
C GLY A 30 -4.59 1.11 -8.75
N ALA A 31 -5.66 0.44 -9.16
CA ALA A 31 -7.01 1.02 -9.14
C ALA A 31 -7.60 1.19 -7.74
N ASN A 32 -7.22 0.35 -6.77
CA ASN A 32 -7.79 0.39 -5.42
C ASN A 32 -7.12 1.45 -4.55
N LYS A 33 -5.78 1.53 -4.57
CA LYS A 33 -5.05 2.61 -3.90
C LYS A 33 -5.40 3.99 -4.45
N ALA A 34 -5.54 4.14 -5.77
CA ALA A 34 -5.94 5.43 -6.37
C ALA A 34 -7.34 5.89 -5.92
N LYS A 35 -8.28 4.96 -5.69
CA LYS A 35 -9.62 5.29 -5.17
C LYS A 35 -9.56 5.68 -3.70
N GLU A 36 -8.76 4.97 -2.90
CA GLU A 36 -8.56 5.29 -1.49
C GLU A 36 -7.88 6.65 -1.35
N ASP A 37 -6.80 6.91 -2.09
CA ASP A 37 -6.09 8.19 -2.11
C ASP A 37 -7.05 9.34 -2.51
N ALA A 38 -7.90 9.15 -3.54
CA ALA A 38 -8.89 10.16 -3.95
C ALA A 38 -9.99 10.41 -2.90
N ALA A 39 -10.45 9.37 -2.21
CA ALA A 39 -11.41 9.52 -1.12
C ALA A 39 -10.80 10.24 0.09
N VAL A 40 -9.53 9.96 0.39
CA VAL A 40 -8.77 10.63 1.45
C VAL A 40 -8.56 12.10 1.11
N ASP A 41 -8.15 12.42 -0.12
CA ASP A 41 -7.97 13.81 -0.57
C ASP A 41 -9.28 14.60 -0.51
N ALA A 42 -10.40 14.01 -0.93
CA ALA A 42 -11.71 14.64 -0.85
C ALA A 42 -12.15 14.88 0.60
N ALA A 43 -11.89 13.94 1.51
CA ALA A 43 -12.16 14.09 2.93
C ALA A 43 -11.29 15.20 3.56
N LEU A 44 -10.00 15.26 3.19
CA LEU A 44 -9.10 16.32 3.64
C LEU A 44 -9.57 17.70 3.17
N ALA A 45 -9.92 17.82 1.88
CA ALA A 45 -10.43 19.07 1.31
C ALA A 45 -11.75 19.51 1.97
N ALA A 46 -12.64 18.57 2.26
CA ALA A 46 -13.88 18.85 2.98
C ALA A 46 -13.61 19.32 4.42
N ALA A 47 -12.63 18.72 5.11
CA ALA A 47 -12.22 19.12 6.45
C ALA A 47 -11.60 20.53 6.47
N ASP A 48 -10.71 20.84 5.52
CA ASP A 48 -10.12 22.18 5.41
C ASP A 48 -11.16 23.25 5.04
N ALA A 49 -12.12 22.93 4.17
CA ALA A 49 -13.24 23.82 3.87
C ALA A 49 -14.10 24.09 5.12
N SER A 50 -14.36 23.07 5.94
CA SER A 50 -15.10 23.23 7.18
C SER A 50 -14.34 24.07 8.22
N ARG A 51 -13.01 23.92 8.29
CA ARG A 51 -12.15 24.70 9.21
C ARG A 51 -12.09 26.16 8.81
N THR A 52 -11.93 26.46 7.52
CA THR A 52 -11.90 27.84 7.00
C THR A 52 -13.27 28.53 7.00
N ALA A 53 -14.36 27.76 6.99
CA ALA A 53 -15.72 28.28 7.15
C ALA A 53 -16.09 28.63 8.60
N THR A 54 -15.24 28.32 9.59
CA THR A 54 -15.41 28.80 10.96
C THR A 54 -14.89 30.23 10.99
N PRO A 55 -15.75 31.27 11.10
CA PRO A 55 -15.28 32.64 11.19
C PRO A 55 -14.51 32.78 12.50
N GLU A 56 -13.31 33.34 12.42
CA GLU A 56 -12.58 33.83 13.58
C GLU A 56 -13.51 34.83 14.31
N GLU A 57 -14.07 34.37 15.44
CA GLU A 57 -14.88 35.18 16.32
C GLU A 57 -14.00 36.30 16.88
N ARG A 58 -14.35 37.55 16.52
CA ARG A 58 -13.70 38.78 16.99
C ARG A 58 -13.80 38.95 18.50
#